data_AF-A0AA86IPT4-F1
#
_entry.id   AF-A0AA86IPT4-F1
#
_cell.length_a   1.000
_cell.length_b   1.000
_cell.length_c   1.000
_cell.angle_alpha   90.00
_cell.angle_beta   90.00
_cell.angle_gamma   90.00
#
_symmetry.space_group_name_H-M   'P 1'
#
loop_
_entity.id
_entity.type
_entity.pdbx_description
1 polymer ?
#
loop_
_entity_poly.entity_id
_entity_poly.type
_entity_poly.pdbx_seq_one_letter_code
_entity_poly.pdbx_strand_id
1 'polypeptide(L)'
;MNVNKSDITLLGENDPLLLLEADLIPILITASGVTIDDLTITSDIPYAKEFIQVGANNVSLLNNTIYGPSQVLPMSNWVVNRAVVSQVGISNILLEGNTFYSLRTGMYINPNTTGAINNNVVYNTKGGFLVDRAFTTFLGNSWGIPPNEFDIVLLAGTTMGPPYNNIPALKAANNNATISDQR
;
A
#
# COMPACT_ATOMS: atom_id res chain seq x y z
N MET A 1 11.07 3.53 13.60
CA MET A 1 10.90 4.99 13.77
C MET A 1 9.44 5.28 14.10
N ASN A 2 9.19 6.12 15.11
CA ASN A 2 7.86 6.67 15.35
C ASN A 2 7.84 8.13 14.87
N VAL A 3 7.03 8.41 13.85
CA VAL A 3 6.88 9.74 13.22
C VAL A 3 5.73 10.46 13.92
N ASN A 4 6.07 11.18 14.98
CA ASN A 4 5.11 11.73 15.95
C ASN A 4 5.09 13.27 16.00
N LYS A 5 5.69 13.91 15.00
CA LYS A 5 5.62 15.37 14.81
C LYS A 5 4.72 15.65 13.62
N SER A 6 3.80 16.60 13.79
CA SER A 6 2.90 16.99 12.72
C SER A 6 3.63 17.79 11.66
N ASP A 7 3.10 17.75 10.43
CA ASP A 7 3.52 18.64 9.34
C ASP A 7 5.01 18.54 8.98
N ILE A 8 5.55 17.31 9.08
CA ILE A 8 6.94 17.02 8.70
C ILE A 8 6.99 16.15 7.45
N THR A 9 8.10 16.28 6.73
CA THR A 9 8.46 15.37 5.65
C THR A 9 9.66 14.52 6.08
N LEU A 10 9.55 13.20 5.96
CA LEU A 10 10.70 12.31 5.92
C LEU A 10 11.08 12.14 4.45
N LEU A 11 12.11 12.87 4.04
CA LEU A 11 12.60 12.90 2.68
C LEU A 11 13.79 11.93 2.53
N GLY A 12 13.73 11.07 1.53
CA GLY A 12 14.89 10.34 1.06
C GLY A 12 15.73 11.21 0.15
N GLU A 13 17.00 11.41 0.50
CA GLU A 13 17.96 12.10 -0.36
C GLU A 13 19.00 11.11 -0.86
N ASN A 14 19.26 11.10 -2.17
CA ASN A 14 20.24 10.22 -2.85
C ASN A 14 19.93 8.72 -2.68
N ASP A 15 18.67 8.33 -2.88
CA ASP A 15 18.21 6.93 -2.88
C ASP A 15 18.59 6.14 -1.61
N PRO A 16 18.21 6.60 -0.40
CA PRO A 16 18.61 5.92 0.82
C PRO A 16 17.91 4.57 0.94
N LEU A 17 18.67 3.54 1.33
CA LEU A 17 18.16 2.21 1.63
C LEU A 17 17.89 2.06 3.13
N LEU A 18 16.62 1.90 3.50
CA LEU A 18 16.21 1.40 4.81
C LEU A 18 16.06 -0.12 4.76
N LEU A 19 17.05 -0.83 5.30
CA LEU A 19 17.03 -2.29 5.43
C LEU A 19 16.51 -2.69 6.82
N LEU A 20 15.42 -3.44 6.85
CA LEU A 20 14.88 -4.04 8.06
C LEU A 20 15.55 -5.40 8.33
N GLU A 21 16.16 -5.54 9.51
CA GLU A 21 16.85 -6.76 9.98
C GLU A 21 16.22 -7.32 11.28
N ALA A 22 14.98 -6.94 11.58
CA ALA A 22 14.25 -7.37 12.76
C ALA A 22 12.73 -7.42 12.54
N ASP A 23 12.03 -8.27 13.31
CA ASP A 23 10.56 -8.40 13.26
C ASP A 23 9.86 -7.24 13.99
N LEU A 24 9.79 -6.08 13.33
CA LEU A 24 9.11 -4.88 13.81
C LEU A 24 8.53 -4.06 12.65
N ILE A 25 7.74 -3.04 12.97
CA ILE A 25 7.27 -2.04 12.00
C ILE A 25 8.31 -0.92 11.93
N PRO A 26 9.06 -0.75 10.82
CA PRO A 26 10.14 0.23 10.76
C PRO A 26 9.66 1.67 10.75
N ILE A 27 8.46 1.97 10.22
CA ILE A 27 7.90 3.32 10.26
C ILE A 27 6.45 3.26 10.77
N LEU A 28 6.22 3.84 11.95
CA LEU A 28 4.90 4.07 12.50
C LEU A 28 4.61 5.57 12.48
N ILE A 29 3.59 6.00 11.74
CA ILE A 29 3.17 7.40 11.65
C ILE A 29 2.05 7.66 12.64
N THR A 30 2.26 8.55 13.61
CA THR A 30 1.28 8.85 14.67
C THR A 30 0.86 10.32 14.72
N ALA A 31 1.45 11.17 13.87
CA ALA A 31 1.07 12.58 13.74
C ALA A 31 0.49 12.89 12.36
N SER A 32 -0.39 13.89 12.32
CA SER A 32 -1.07 14.33 11.10
C SER A 32 -0.16 15.20 10.22
N GLY A 33 -0.43 15.26 8.92
CA GLY A 33 0.32 16.13 7.99
C GLY A 33 1.71 15.59 7.65
N VAL A 34 1.95 14.30 7.90
CA VAL A 34 3.23 13.67 7.62
C VAL A 34 3.32 13.28 6.14
N THR A 35 4.44 13.63 5.52
CA THR A 35 4.82 13.14 4.20
C THR A 35 6.01 12.20 4.33
N ILE A 36 5.96 11.04 3.66
CA ILE A 36 7.10 10.15 3.44
C ILE A 36 7.39 10.20 1.94
N ASP A 37 8.55 10.71 1.55
CA ASP A 37 8.89 10.96 0.15
C ASP A 37 10.24 10.32 -0.21
N ASP A 38 10.31 9.71 -1.38
CA ASP A 38 11.53 9.24 -2.03
C ASP A 38 12.41 8.27 -1.20
N LEU A 39 11.81 7.44 -0.35
CA LEU A 39 12.52 6.40 0.39
C LEU A 39 12.57 5.08 -0.37
N THR A 40 13.69 4.37 -0.27
CA THR A 40 13.77 2.94 -0.61
C THR A 40 13.77 2.08 0.65
N ILE A 41 12.82 1.14 0.77
CA ILE A 41 12.64 0.31 1.97
C ILE A 41 12.56 -1.17 1.60
N THR A 42 13.32 -2.02 2.29
CA THR A 42 13.26 -3.48 2.14
C THR A 42 13.63 -4.21 3.43
N SER A 43 13.60 -5.55 3.38
CA SER A 43 14.02 -6.43 4.47
C SER A 43 14.87 -7.58 3.95
N ASP A 44 15.72 -8.12 4.82
CA ASP A 44 16.57 -9.28 4.53
C ASP A 44 15.75 -10.59 4.39
N ILE A 45 14.69 -10.74 5.19
CA ILE A 45 13.72 -11.84 5.13
C ILE A 45 12.28 -11.31 5.16
N PRO A 46 11.27 -12.08 4.70
CA PRO A 46 9.91 -11.59 4.67
C PRO A 46 9.30 -11.67 6.08
N TYR A 47 9.45 -10.62 6.88
CA TYR A 47 8.79 -10.51 8.19
C TYR A 47 7.28 -10.38 8.02
N ALA A 48 6.49 -11.02 8.90
CA ALA A 48 5.03 -11.00 8.85
C ALA A 48 4.43 -9.67 9.36
N LYS A 49 4.91 -8.55 8.81
CA LYS A 49 4.64 -7.16 9.20
C LYS A 49 4.59 -6.25 7.97
N GLU A 50 4.07 -5.06 8.18
CA GLU A 50 4.18 -3.93 7.26
C GLU A 50 5.46 -3.12 7.46
N PHE A 51 5.95 -2.51 6.38
CA PHE A 51 7.02 -1.52 6.47
C PHE A 51 6.54 -0.19 7.05
N ILE A 52 5.39 0.29 6.60
CA ILE A 52 4.78 1.54 7.05
C ILE A 52 3.39 1.27 7.63
N GLN A 53 3.21 1.63 8.90
CA GLN A 53 1.87 1.71 9.51
C GLN A 53 1.44 3.17 9.64
N VAL A 54 0.28 3.50 9.04
CA VAL A 54 -0.30 4.84 9.07
C VAL A 54 -1.36 4.91 10.16
N GLY A 55 -1.03 5.57 11.27
CA GLY A 55 -1.91 5.77 12.43
C GLY A 55 -2.43 7.19 12.60
N ALA A 56 -2.32 8.04 11.57
CA ALA A 56 -2.78 9.44 11.62
C ALA A 56 -3.38 9.90 10.28
N ASN A 57 -4.18 10.97 10.33
CA ASN A 57 -4.83 11.58 9.16
C ASN A 57 -3.88 12.47 8.35
N ASN A 58 -4.28 12.81 7.13
CA ASN A 58 -3.53 13.73 6.25
C ASN A 58 -2.08 13.24 6.04
N VAL A 59 -1.93 11.97 5.69
CA VAL A 59 -0.61 11.36 5.47
C VAL A 59 -0.40 11.14 3.98
N SER A 60 0.75 11.58 3.48
CA SER A 60 1.15 11.37 2.09
C SER A 60 2.35 10.42 2.02
N LEU A 61 2.24 9.38 1.21
CA LEU A 61 3.33 8.48 0.85
C LEU A 61 3.59 8.71 -0.63
N LEU A 62 4.71 9.37 -0.95
CA LEU A 62 5.03 9.87 -2.28
C LEU A 62 6.32 9.21 -2.79
N ASN A 63 6.34 8.77 -4.05
CA ASN A 63 7.54 8.37 -4.77
C ASN A 63 8.42 7.29 -4.08
N ASN A 64 7.89 6.54 -3.11
CA ASN A 64 8.68 5.57 -2.37
C ASN A 64 8.84 4.27 -3.17
N THR A 65 9.96 3.59 -3.02
CA THR A 65 10.17 2.22 -3.50
C THR A 65 10.19 1.25 -2.32
N ILE A 66 9.18 0.41 -2.18
CA ILE A 66 9.07 -0.54 -1.06
C ILE A 66 8.93 -1.96 -1.59
N TYR A 67 9.85 -2.85 -1.20
CA TYR A 67 9.85 -4.22 -1.69
C TYR A 67 10.24 -5.23 -0.66
N GLY A 68 9.70 -6.45 -0.79
CA GLY A 68 10.10 -7.58 0.04
C GLY A 68 11.16 -8.45 -0.64
N PRO A 69 11.81 -9.35 0.11
CA PRO A 69 12.67 -10.37 -0.48
C PRO A 69 11.85 -11.36 -1.31
N SER A 70 12.54 -12.11 -2.18
CA SER A 70 11.90 -13.10 -3.05
C SER A 70 11.23 -14.21 -2.22
N GLN A 71 10.03 -14.61 -2.64
CA GLN A 71 9.27 -15.70 -2.02
C GLN A 71 8.86 -16.70 -3.08
N VAL A 72 8.99 -17.98 -2.76
CA VAL A 72 8.71 -19.08 -3.69
C VAL A 72 7.19 -19.18 -3.94
N LEU A 73 6.81 -19.37 -5.20
CA LEU A 73 5.41 -19.63 -5.58
C LEU A 73 4.89 -20.94 -4.95
N PRO A 74 3.56 -21.11 -4.77
CA PRO A 74 2.50 -20.16 -5.10
C PRO A 74 2.39 -18.99 -4.11
N MET A 75 1.89 -17.84 -4.59
CA MET A 75 1.67 -16.64 -3.77
C MET A 75 0.74 -16.90 -2.57
N SER A 76 -0.09 -17.94 -2.62
CA SER A 76 -0.91 -18.38 -1.48
C SER A 76 -0.10 -18.68 -0.22
N ASN A 77 1.16 -19.11 -0.38
CA ASN A 77 2.03 -19.53 0.72
C ASN A 77 2.97 -18.42 1.21
N TRP A 78 2.97 -17.25 0.56
CA TRP A 78 3.85 -16.15 0.94
C TRP A 78 3.58 -15.67 2.38
N VAL A 79 4.64 -15.38 3.11
CA VAL A 79 4.56 -14.71 4.39
C VAL A 79 3.87 -13.37 4.19
N VAL A 80 3.07 -12.96 5.18
CA VAL A 80 2.20 -11.78 5.07
C VAL A 80 2.98 -10.49 5.36
N ASN A 81 3.98 -10.21 4.51
CA ASN A 81 4.74 -8.95 4.50
C ASN A 81 4.04 -7.91 3.62
N ARG A 82 3.96 -6.66 4.09
CA ARG A 82 3.19 -5.60 3.41
C ARG A 82 4.01 -4.32 3.25
N ALA A 83 3.79 -3.54 2.19
CA ALA A 83 4.41 -2.20 2.15
C ALA A 83 3.73 -1.27 3.15
N VAL A 84 2.40 -1.13 3.06
CA VAL A 84 1.64 -0.14 3.85
C VAL A 84 0.41 -0.78 4.50
N VAL A 85 0.11 -0.38 5.73
CA VAL A 85 -1.16 -0.66 6.41
C VAL A 85 -1.70 0.64 7.00
N SER A 86 -2.92 1.04 6.64
CA SER A 86 -3.62 2.09 7.40
C SER A 86 -4.20 1.50 8.68
N GLN A 87 -4.27 2.24 9.77
CA GLN A 87 -5.12 1.87 10.90
C GLN A 87 -6.60 2.12 10.54
N VAL A 88 -7.52 1.71 11.41
CA VAL A 88 -8.97 1.92 11.20
C VAL A 88 -9.30 3.41 11.28
N GLY A 89 -10.14 3.90 10.37
CA GLY A 89 -10.71 5.26 10.41
C GLY A 89 -9.76 6.38 10.01
N ILE A 90 -8.64 6.06 9.34
CA ILE A 90 -7.70 7.07 8.84
C ILE A 90 -8.32 7.87 7.70
N SER A 91 -8.25 9.18 7.78
CA SER A 91 -8.79 10.07 6.75
C SER A 91 -7.71 10.80 5.98
N ASN A 92 -7.99 11.03 4.69
CA ASN A 92 -7.13 11.79 3.79
C ASN A 92 -5.71 11.20 3.67
N ILE A 93 -5.61 9.89 3.40
CA ILE A 93 -4.33 9.28 3.00
C ILE A 93 -4.11 9.52 1.49
N LEU A 94 -2.89 9.86 1.10
CA LEU A 94 -2.46 9.95 -0.29
C LEU A 94 -1.33 8.95 -0.53
N LEU A 95 -1.53 7.99 -1.42
CA LEU A 95 -0.46 7.14 -1.95
C LEU A 95 -0.26 7.51 -3.41
N GLU A 96 0.84 8.19 -3.73
CA GLU A 96 1.09 8.65 -5.11
C GLU A 96 2.52 8.38 -5.59
N GLY A 97 2.65 7.88 -6.82
CA GLY A 97 3.96 7.70 -7.46
C GLY A 97 4.84 6.60 -6.86
N ASN A 98 4.33 5.78 -5.93
CA ASN A 98 5.13 4.76 -5.27
C ASN A 98 5.29 3.50 -6.15
N THR A 99 6.34 2.74 -5.88
CA THR A 99 6.60 1.42 -6.47
C THR A 99 6.61 0.34 -5.39
N PHE A 100 5.74 -0.67 -5.52
CA PHE A 100 5.64 -1.79 -4.57
C PHE A 100 5.82 -3.14 -5.27
N TYR A 101 6.71 -4.01 -4.74
CA TYR A 101 6.88 -5.34 -5.34
C TYR A 101 7.44 -6.43 -4.42
N SER A 102 7.24 -7.70 -4.81
CA SER A 102 7.74 -8.87 -4.08
C SER A 102 7.24 -8.94 -2.62
N LEU A 103 5.97 -8.60 -2.44
CA LEU A 103 5.28 -8.50 -1.14
C LEU A 103 4.02 -9.35 -1.16
N ARG A 104 3.52 -9.76 0.01
CA ARG A 104 2.13 -10.27 0.07
C ARG A 104 1.14 -9.20 -0.38
N THR A 105 1.35 -7.96 0.05
CA THR A 105 0.44 -6.86 -0.23
C THR A 105 1.18 -5.55 -0.43
N GLY A 106 0.78 -4.75 -1.42
CA GLY A 106 1.19 -3.35 -1.52
C GLY A 106 0.61 -2.57 -0.34
N MET A 107 -0.69 -2.27 -0.35
CA MET A 107 -1.38 -1.68 0.80
C MET A 107 -2.57 -2.51 1.29
N TYR A 108 -2.64 -2.74 2.61
CA TYR A 108 -3.87 -3.15 3.28
C TYR A 108 -4.58 -1.91 3.82
N ILE A 109 -5.82 -1.69 3.38
CA ILE A 109 -6.58 -0.47 3.64
C ILE A 109 -7.69 -0.83 4.62
N ASN A 110 -7.46 -0.55 5.90
CA ASN A 110 -8.38 -0.93 6.98
C ASN A 110 -9.72 -0.16 6.93
N PRO A 111 -10.76 -0.68 7.61
CA PRO A 111 -12.10 -0.11 7.60
C PRO A 111 -12.17 1.39 7.84
N ASN A 112 -13.10 2.05 7.14
CA ASN A 112 -13.35 3.48 7.22
C ASN A 112 -12.16 4.37 6.84
N THR A 113 -11.10 3.81 6.24
CA THR A 113 -10.01 4.63 5.68
C THR A 113 -10.53 5.41 4.47
N THR A 114 -10.19 6.69 4.34
CA THR A 114 -10.50 7.53 3.17
C THR A 114 -9.23 8.13 2.58
N GLY A 115 -9.21 8.35 1.26
CA GLY A 115 -8.02 8.88 0.59
C GLY A 115 -7.96 8.57 -0.90
N ALA A 116 -6.81 8.86 -1.50
CA ALA A 116 -6.54 8.63 -2.91
C ALA A 116 -5.28 7.77 -3.10
N ILE A 117 -5.36 6.79 -4.00
CA ILE A 117 -4.27 5.88 -4.35
C ILE A 117 -4.04 6.04 -5.85
N ASN A 118 -3.05 6.85 -6.22
CA ASN A 118 -2.87 7.34 -7.57
C ASN A 118 -1.51 7.00 -8.16
N ASN A 119 -1.44 6.69 -9.44
CA ASN A 119 -0.19 6.66 -10.20
C ASN A 119 0.93 5.79 -9.58
N ASN A 120 0.58 4.75 -8.81
CA ASN A 120 1.55 3.82 -8.25
C ASN A 120 1.84 2.68 -9.23
N VAL A 121 3.00 2.03 -9.09
CA VAL A 121 3.38 0.81 -9.80
C VAL A 121 3.39 -0.35 -8.82
N VAL A 122 2.57 -1.39 -9.03
CA VAL A 122 2.53 -2.54 -8.13
C VAL A 122 2.63 -3.85 -8.89
N TYR A 123 3.55 -4.73 -8.51
CA TYR A 123 3.78 -5.99 -9.22
C TYR A 123 4.38 -7.07 -8.34
N ASN A 124 4.30 -8.33 -8.77
CA ASN A 124 4.80 -9.47 -8.01
C ASN A 124 4.27 -9.49 -6.56
N THR A 125 2.97 -9.24 -6.39
CA THR A 125 2.28 -9.31 -5.11
C THR A 125 1.07 -10.23 -5.16
N LYS A 126 0.67 -10.77 -4.01
CA LYS A 126 -0.59 -11.55 -3.93
C LYS A 126 -1.82 -10.64 -4.14
N GLY A 127 -1.81 -9.47 -3.52
CA GLY A 127 -2.83 -8.45 -3.72
C GLY A 127 -2.18 -7.08 -3.74
N GLY A 128 -2.29 -6.34 -4.84
CA GLY A 128 -1.69 -5.02 -4.92
C GLY A 128 -2.28 -4.08 -3.86
N PHE A 129 -3.60 -3.90 -3.92
CA PHE A 129 -4.36 -3.12 -2.94
C PHE A 129 -5.52 -3.94 -2.37
N LEU A 130 -5.51 -4.17 -1.05
CA LEU A 130 -6.58 -4.86 -0.33
C LEU A 130 -7.49 -3.83 0.33
N VAL A 131 -8.69 -3.63 -0.22
CA VAL A 131 -9.70 -2.74 0.31
C VAL A 131 -10.57 -3.51 1.31
N ASP A 132 -10.45 -3.20 2.59
CA ASP A 132 -11.26 -3.76 3.67
C ASP A 132 -12.23 -2.69 4.19
N ARG A 133 -13.44 -2.61 3.63
CA ARG A 133 -14.50 -1.69 4.09
C ARG A 133 -14.05 -0.22 4.15
N ALA A 134 -13.14 0.17 3.26
CA ALA A 134 -12.59 1.52 3.14
C ALA A 134 -13.22 2.28 1.96
N PHE A 135 -13.05 3.60 1.94
CA PHE A 135 -13.60 4.51 0.92
C PHE A 135 -12.47 5.32 0.26
N THR A 136 -11.58 4.61 -0.44
CA THR A 136 -10.44 5.17 -1.18
C THR A 136 -10.73 5.21 -2.67
N THR A 137 -10.23 6.22 -3.37
CA THR A 137 -10.28 6.29 -4.84
C THR A 137 -8.99 5.78 -5.45
N PHE A 138 -9.06 5.28 -6.69
CA PHE A 138 -7.94 4.73 -7.42
C PHE A 138 -7.87 5.30 -8.83
N LEU A 139 -6.73 5.86 -9.21
CA LEU A 139 -6.52 6.42 -10.55
C LEU A 139 -5.10 6.19 -11.05
N GLY A 140 -4.94 5.77 -12.30
CA GLY A 140 -3.64 5.72 -12.98
C GLY A 140 -2.65 4.67 -12.44
N ASN A 141 -3.05 3.82 -11.48
CA ASN A 141 -2.16 2.76 -10.99
C ASN A 141 -1.85 1.76 -12.11
N SER A 142 -0.63 1.26 -12.13
CA SER A 142 -0.09 0.38 -13.17
C SER A 142 0.52 -0.89 -12.60
N TRP A 143 0.62 -1.91 -13.44
CA TRP A 143 0.91 -3.28 -13.05
C TRP A 143 2.09 -3.81 -13.87
N GLY A 144 3.05 -4.43 -13.20
CA GLY A 144 4.33 -4.85 -13.78
C GLY A 144 4.47 -6.37 -13.98
N ILE A 145 5.70 -6.80 -14.26
CA ILE A 145 6.09 -8.19 -14.41
C ILE A 145 7.17 -8.52 -13.36
N PRO A 146 7.08 -9.62 -12.59
CA PRO A 146 5.99 -10.61 -12.57
C PRO A 146 4.64 -10.00 -12.18
N PRO A 147 3.50 -10.53 -12.68
CA PRO A 147 2.19 -9.96 -12.38
C PRO A 147 1.81 -10.16 -10.91
N ASN A 148 0.86 -9.36 -10.44
CA ASN A 148 0.15 -9.67 -9.19
C ASN A 148 -0.79 -10.86 -9.38
N GLU A 149 -1.17 -11.55 -8.30
CA GLU A 149 -2.32 -12.47 -8.36
C GLU A 149 -3.63 -11.69 -8.54
N PHE A 150 -3.79 -10.56 -7.82
CA PHE A 150 -4.84 -9.57 -8.05
C PHE A 150 -4.30 -8.15 -7.85
N ASP A 151 -4.69 -7.23 -8.72
CA ASP A 151 -4.22 -5.83 -8.66
C ASP A 151 -4.97 -5.04 -7.58
N ILE A 152 -6.31 -5.12 -7.59
CA ILE A 152 -7.17 -4.51 -6.56
C ILE A 152 -8.15 -5.57 -6.07
N VAL A 153 -8.29 -5.70 -4.75
CA VAL A 153 -9.21 -6.63 -4.11
C VAL A 153 -10.21 -5.84 -3.27
N LEU A 154 -11.49 -6.04 -3.53
CA LEU A 154 -12.58 -5.52 -2.70
C LEU A 154 -13.01 -6.64 -1.76
N LEU A 155 -12.58 -6.59 -0.50
CA LEU A 155 -12.84 -7.64 0.48
C LEU A 155 -14.30 -7.61 0.95
N ALA A 156 -14.73 -8.73 1.54
CA ALA A 156 -16.07 -8.95 2.06
C ALA A 156 -16.58 -7.78 2.93
N GLY A 157 -17.76 -7.28 2.57
CA GLY A 157 -18.40 -6.16 3.24
C GLY A 157 -17.86 -4.77 2.88
N THR A 158 -16.94 -4.67 1.92
CA THR A 158 -16.70 -3.39 1.21
C THR A 158 -17.98 -2.96 0.50
N THR A 159 -18.24 -1.65 0.43
CA THR A 159 -19.50 -1.12 -0.11
C THR A 159 -19.73 -1.51 -1.58
N MET A 160 -20.99 -1.83 -1.93
CA MET A 160 -21.45 -1.96 -3.32
C MET A 160 -21.68 -0.60 -4.00
N GLY A 161 -21.79 0.47 -3.21
CA GLY A 161 -21.94 1.84 -3.67
C GLY A 161 -20.60 2.50 -4.02
N PRO A 162 -20.61 3.82 -4.25
CA PRO A 162 -19.39 4.60 -4.41
C PRO A 162 -18.40 4.38 -3.23
N PRO A 163 -17.08 4.37 -3.48
CA PRO A 163 -16.43 4.67 -4.77
C PRO A 163 -16.29 3.46 -5.72
N TYR A 164 -16.84 2.28 -5.40
CA TYR A 164 -16.61 1.02 -6.15
C TYR A 164 -17.85 0.47 -6.87
N ASN A 165 -18.86 1.30 -7.12
CA ASN A 165 -20.10 0.89 -7.78
C ASN A 165 -19.92 0.55 -9.27
N ASN A 166 -18.85 1.03 -9.91
CA ASN A 166 -18.57 0.79 -11.32
C ASN A 166 -17.21 0.09 -11.51
N ILE A 167 -17.22 -1.25 -11.43
CA ILE A 167 -16.01 -2.07 -11.59
C ILE A 167 -15.35 -1.90 -12.97
N PRO A 168 -16.09 -1.87 -14.11
CA PRO A 168 -15.47 -1.59 -15.41
C PRO A 168 -14.73 -0.24 -15.45
N ALA A 169 -15.30 0.82 -14.86
CA ALA A 169 -14.63 2.12 -14.79
C ALA A 169 -13.41 2.09 -13.87
N LEU A 170 -13.50 1.42 -12.71
CA LEU A 170 -12.36 1.22 -11.80
C LEU A 170 -11.19 0.52 -12.51
N LYS A 171 -11.47 -0.52 -13.29
CA LYS A 171 -10.48 -1.22 -14.12
C LYS A 171 -9.83 -0.30 -15.15
N ALA A 172 -10.65 0.38 -15.95
CA ALA A 172 -10.19 1.25 -17.02
C ALA A 172 -9.36 2.42 -16.48
N ALA A 173 -9.77 3.00 -15.36
CA ALA A 173 -9.05 4.09 -14.70
C ALA A 173 -7.68 3.67 -14.14
N ASN A 174 -7.43 2.36 -13.97
CA ASN A 174 -6.20 1.82 -13.40
C ASN A 174 -5.55 0.83 -14.38
N ASN A 175 -5.34 1.26 -15.62
CA ASN A 175 -4.57 0.52 -16.63
C ASN A 175 -5.00 -0.95 -16.81
N ASN A 176 -6.32 -1.18 -16.88
CA ASN A 176 -6.94 -2.50 -17.04
C ASN A 176 -6.67 -3.47 -15.88
N ALA A 177 -6.62 -2.96 -14.65
CA ALA A 177 -6.43 -3.74 -13.42
C ALA A 177 -7.28 -5.02 -13.37
N THR A 178 -6.69 -6.10 -12.86
CA THR A 178 -7.42 -7.28 -12.40
C THR A 178 -8.09 -6.97 -11.06
N ILE A 179 -9.42 -7.09 -11.01
CA ILE A 179 -10.20 -6.83 -9.79
C ILE A 179 -10.71 -8.15 -9.23
N SER A 180 -10.41 -8.42 -7.97
CA SER A 180 -11.06 -9.47 -7.19
C SER A 180 -12.18 -8.84 -6.37
N ASP A 181 -13.42 -9.02 -6.81
CA ASP A 181 -14.61 -8.52 -6.11
C ASP A 181 -15.18 -9.61 -5.20
N GLN A 182 -15.00 -9.46 -3.88
CA GLN A 182 -15.38 -10.43 -2.85
C GLN A 182 -16.43 -9.87 -1.87
N ARG A 183 -17.06 -8.75 -2.24
CA ARG A 183 -17.94 -7.95 -1.38
C ARG A 183 -19.16 -8.69 -0.87
#